data_AF-A0A6N9TS57-F1
#
_entry.id   AF-A0A6N9TS57-F1
#
_cell.length_a   1.000
_cell.length_b   1.000
_cell.length_c   1.000
_cell.angle_alpha   90.00
_cell.angle_beta   90.00
_cell.angle_gamma   90.00
#
_symmetry.space_group_name_H-M   'P 1'
#
loop_
_entity.id
_entity.type
_entity.pdbx_description
1 polymer ?
#
loop_
_entity_poly.entity_id
_entity_poly.type
_entity_poly.pdbx_seq_one_letter_code
_entity_poly.pdbx_strand_id
1 'polypeptide(L)'
;AQPRDRDLRFAFLAELAEAVLPHIESAADAVEPAERSEVDPETGRRTKVEVELCADAAQLVVPSRAGIDFVRLLGRSMRFRRTAEDDPDTPYPAPARVPLLGRWLTHYGERARVPGSSLLLATTDLLNRHWATGQSSLEDQHLGALLAWIDPPPGESGAEAAFRAELARDGAGQLLCPPAGPATDPAFDNRLLAPAIEAYDRARVALAAAEDGLTADARLGELSRAEREIRSLLAAVMRPTWDAVWRGLDL
;
A
#
# COMPACT_ATOMS: atom_id res chain seq x y z
N ALA A 1 11.55 -10.34 3.83
CA ALA A 1 12.71 -9.44 4.04
C ALA A 1 13.46 -9.06 2.76
N GLN A 2 13.56 -9.94 1.73
CA GLN A 2 14.30 -9.62 0.49
C GLN A 2 13.33 -9.33 -0.69
N PRO A 3 13.12 -8.06 -1.10
CA PRO A 3 12.15 -7.71 -2.14
C PRO A 3 12.51 -8.20 -3.55
N ARG A 4 13.77 -8.58 -3.79
CA ARG A 4 14.21 -9.20 -5.06
C ARG A 4 13.91 -10.70 -5.13
N ASP A 5 13.64 -11.32 -3.99
CA ASP A 5 13.26 -12.73 -3.94
C ASP A 5 11.82 -12.88 -4.44
N ARG A 6 11.67 -13.70 -5.49
CA ARG A 6 10.39 -13.90 -6.17
C ARG A 6 9.38 -14.56 -5.24
N ASP A 7 9.81 -15.56 -4.48
CA ASP A 7 8.91 -16.40 -3.68
C ASP A 7 8.43 -15.61 -2.48
N LEU A 8 9.32 -14.87 -1.80
CA LEU A 8 8.93 -13.96 -0.73
C LEU A 8 7.96 -12.88 -1.22
N ARG A 9 8.17 -12.35 -2.43
CA ARG A 9 7.25 -11.36 -3.02
C ARG A 9 5.87 -11.95 -3.27
N PHE A 10 5.79 -13.14 -3.86
CA PHE A 10 4.49 -13.78 -4.12
C PHE A 10 3.81 -14.23 -2.83
N ALA A 11 4.55 -14.70 -1.83
CA ALA A 11 4.02 -15.00 -0.51
C ALA A 11 3.38 -13.76 0.12
N PHE A 12 4.07 -12.62 0.12
CA PHE A 12 3.50 -11.34 0.59
C PHE A 12 2.23 -10.94 -0.16
N LEU A 13 2.23 -11.00 -1.50
CA LEU A 13 1.05 -10.65 -2.30
C LEU A 13 -0.13 -11.60 -2.01
N ALA A 14 0.18 -12.85 -1.70
CA ALA A 14 -0.81 -13.85 -1.34
C ALA A 14 -1.39 -13.56 0.06
N GLU A 15 -0.56 -13.23 1.05
CA GLU A 15 -1.02 -12.77 2.38
C GLU A 15 -1.86 -11.49 2.29
N LEU A 16 -1.46 -10.53 1.44
CA LEU A 16 -2.24 -9.32 1.19
C LEU A 16 -3.62 -9.65 0.58
N ALA A 17 -3.68 -10.60 -0.35
CA ALA A 17 -4.94 -11.05 -0.93
C ALA A 17 -5.84 -11.72 0.10
N GLU A 18 -5.28 -12.52 1.02
CA GLU A 18 -6.04 -13.12 2.13
C GLU A 18 -6.61 -12.06 3.09
N ALA A 19 -5.90 -10.96 3.31
CA ALA A 19 -6.39 -9.88 4.17
C ALA A 19 -7.47 -9.02 3.49
N VAL A 20 -7.33 -8.75 2.18
CA VAL A 20 -8.14 -7.73 1.48
C VAL A 20 -9.38 -8.33 0.80
N LEU A 21 -9.26 -9.49 0.16
CA LEU A 21 -10.36 -10.07 -0.61
C LEU A 21 -11.62 -10.33 0.23
N PRO A 22 -11.54 -10.91 1.44
CA PRO A 22 -12.74 -11.14 2.24
C PRO A 22 -13.50 -9.86 2.58
N HIS A 23 -12.80 -8.74 2.77
CA HIS A 23 -13.43 -7.45 3.02
C HIS A 23 -14.18 -6.93 1.78
N ILE A 24 -13.56 -7.03 0.59
CA ILE A 24 -14.23 -6.65 -0.66
C ILE A 24 -15.45 -7.54 -0.93
N GLU A 25 -15.29 -8.86 -0.74
CA GLU A 25 -16.36 -9.83 -0.97
C GLU A 25 -17.54 -9.61 -0.01
N SER A 26 -17.28 -9.19 1.24
CA SER A 26 -18.35 -8.87 2.21
C SER A 26 -19.29 -7.73 1.77
N ALA A 27 -18.85 -6.91 0.82
CA ALA A 27 -19.62 -5.79 0.25
C ALA A 27 -20.31 -6.13 -1.08
N ALA A 28 -20.17 -7.36 -1.59
CA ALA A 28 -20.61 -7.71 -2.94
C ALA A 28 -22.08 -8.14 -3.04
N ASP A 29 -22.69 -8.60 -1.94
CA ASP A 29 -24.02 -9.21 -1.95
C ASP A 29 -25.18 -8.20 -2.08
N ALA A 30 -25.03 -7.02 -1.48
CA ALA A 30 -26.06 -5.97 -1.52
C ALA A 30 -25.87 -5.12 -2.78
N VAL A 31 -26.81 -5.21 -3.72
CA VAL A 31 -26.76 -4.50 -5.01
C VAL A 31 -27.98 -3.62 -5.26
N GLU A 32 -27.77 -2.57 -6.05
CA GLU A 32 -28.80 -1.71 -6.60
C GLU A 32 -28.75 -1.71 -8.14
N PRO A 33 -29.91 -1.69 -8.82
CA PRO A 33 -29.96 -1.60 -10.28
C PRO A 33 -29.55 -0.20 -10.74
N ALA A 34 -28.72 -0.14 -11.77
CA ALA A 34 -28.28 1.09 -12.42
C ALA A 34 -28.32 0.93 -13.94
N GLU A 35 -28.48 2.04 -14.66
CA GLU A 35 -28.42 2.04 -16.12
C GLU A 35 -27.02 2.38 -16.61
N ARG A 36 -26.47 1.53 -17.50
CA ARG A 36 -25.21 1.80 -18.21
C ARG A 36 -25.46 1.88 -19.71
N SER A 37 -24.83 2.84 -20.37
CA SER A 37 -24.78 2.85 -21.83
C SER A 37 -23.71 1.88 -22.33
N GLU A 38 -24.10 0.90 -23.13
CA GLU A 38 -23.18 0.00 -23.83
C GLU A 38 -23.41 0.08 -25.34
N VAL A 39 -22.39 -0.28 -26.11
CA VAL A 39 -22.48 -0.35 -27.57
C VAL A 39 -22.85 -1.78 -27.90
N ASP A 40 -24.03 -1.94 -28.50
CA ASP A 40 -24.50 -3.22 -29.00
C ASP A 40 -23.52 -3.74 -30.08
N PRO A 41 -22.90 -4.92 -29.88
CA PRO A 41 -21.90 -5.45 -30.80
C PRO A 41 -22.48 -5.86 -32.17
N GLU A 42 -23.79 -6.14 -32.26
CA GLU A 42 -24.45 -6.50 -33.51
C GLU A 42 -24.92 -5.27 -34.29
N THR A 43 -25.51 -4.28 -33.59
CA THR A 43 -26.12 -3.12 -34.23
C THR A 43 -25.24 -1.87 -34.24
N GLY A 44 -24.17 -1.85 -33.44
CA GLY A 44 -23.26 -0.71 -33.25
C GLY A 44 -23.92 0.50 -32.54
N ARG A 45 -25.17 0.36 -32.09
CA ARG A 45 -25.92 1.44 -31.45
C ARG A 45 -25.68 1.47 -29.94
N ARG A 46 -25.75 2.65 -29.35
CA ARG A 46 -25.74 2.80 -27.89
C ARG A 46 -27.10 2.40 -27.33
N THR A 47 -27.14 1.37 -26.51
CA THR A 47 -28.32 0.92 -25.79
C THR A 47 -28.10 1.12 -24.30
N LYS A 48 -29.19 1.33 -23.56
CA LYS A 48 -29.15 1.29 -22.09
C LYS A 48 -29.36 -0.14 -21.64
N VAL A 49 -28.43 -0.63 -20.84
CA VAL A 49 -28.52 -1.93 -20.18
C VAL A 49 -28.61 -1.72 -18.68
N GLU A 50 -29.43 -2.52 -18.04
CA GLU A 50 -29.47 -2.58 -16.57
C GLU A 50 -28.25 -3.36 -16.07
N VAL A 51 -27.55 -2.80 -15.10
CA VAL A 51 -26.39 -3.38 -14.43
C VAL A 51 -26.59 -3.30 -12.93
N GLU A 52 -26.02 -4.25 -12.19
CA GLU A 52 -26.02 -4.22 -10.74
C GLU A 52 -24.76 -3.50 -10.23
N LEU A 53 -24.94 -2.58 -9.28
CA LEU A 53 -23.86 -1.92 -8.56
C LEU A 53 -23.93 -2.30 -7.09
N CYS A 54 -22.80 -2.55 -6.44
CA CYS A 54 -22.78 -2.78 -5.00
C CYS A 54 -23.27 -1.53 -4.26
N ALA A 55 -24.31 -1.68 -3.44
CA ALA A 55 -24.94 -0.60 -2.69
C ALA A 55 -24.06 -0.08 -1.56
N ASP A 56 -23.20 -0.94 -0.99
CA ASP A 56 -22.24 -0.59 0.06
C ASP A 56 -20.83 -1.05 -0.32
N ALA A 57 -20.38 -0.62 -1.51
CA ALA A 57 -19.08 -1.03 -2.03
C ALA A 57 -17.94 -0.66 -1.08
N ALA A 58 -17.09 -1.63 -0.75
CA ALA A 58 -15.94 -1.43 0.11
C ALA A 58 -15.04 -0.28 -0.40
N GLN A 59 -14.56 0.56 0.52
CA GLN A 59 -13.65 1.64 0.19
C GLN A 59 -12.21 1.26 0.55
N LEU A 60 -11.28 1.62 -0.33
CA LEU A 60 -9.85 1.56 -0.05
C LEU A 60 -9.33 2.98 0.17
N VAL A 61 -8.81 3.24 1.36
CA VAL A 61 -8.19 4.53 1.69
C VAL A 61 -6.67 4.37 1.71
N VAL A 62 -5.99 5.27 1.02
CA VAL A 62 -4.53 5.38 1.01
C VAL A 62 -4.10 6.74 1.52
N PRO A 63 -2.84 6.92 1.96
CA PRO A 63 -2.44 8.17 2.59
C PRO A 63 -2.46 9.37 1.63
N SER A 64 -1.96 9.18 0.41
CA SER A 64 -1.86 10.23 -0.61
C SER A 64 -2.04 9.67 -2.02
N ARG A 65 -2.03 10.54 -3.03
CA ARG A 65 -2.16 10.13 -4.46
C ARG A 65 -1.06 9.16 -4.89
N ALA A 66 0.13 9.23 -4.30
CA ALA A 66 1.20 8.26 -4.57
C ALA A 66 0.78 6.83 -4.17
N GLY A 67 -0.04 6.69 -3.12
CA GLY A 67 -0.67 5.42 -2.76
C GLY A 67 -1.65 4.91 -3.81
N ILE A 68 -2.44 5.80 -4.44
CA ILE A 68 -3.34 5.44 -5.54
C ILE A 68 -2.53 4.90 -6.71
N ASP A 69 -1.44 5.58 -7.08
CA ASP A 69 -0.56 5.14 -8.16
C ASP A 69 0.09 3.78 -7.86
N PHE A 70 0.46 3.55 -6.60
CA PHE A 70 1.01 2.27 -6.16
C PHE A 70 -0.01 1.13 -6.23
N VAL A 71 -1.26 1.35 -5.77
CA VAL A 71 -2.37 0.39 -5.92
C VAL A 71 -2.59 0.04 -7.39
N ARG A 72 -2.59 1.04 -8.27
CA ARG A 72 -2.70 0.83 -9.72
C ARG A 72 -1.54 0.01 -10.28
N LEU A 73 -0.32 0.25 -9.81
CA LEU A 73 0.87 -0.52 -10.21
C LEU A 73 0.73 -1.99 -9.80
N LEU A 74 0.34 -2.24 -8.55
CA LEU A 74 0.08 -3.59 -8.05
C LEU A 74 -0.97 -4.30 -8.91
N GLY A 75 -2.12 -3.68 -9.15
CA GLY A 75 -3.18 -4.24 -9.99
C GLY A 75 -2.68 -4.70 -11.36
N ARG A 76 -1.94 -3.84 -12.08
CA ARG A 76 -1.33 -4.19 -13.38
C ARG A 76 -0.34 -5.34 -13.28
N SER A 77 0.46 -5.39 -12.22
CA SER A 77 1.51 -6.40 -12.06
C SER A 77 0.98 -7.81 -11.75
N MET A 78 -0.25 -7.90 -11.23
CA MET A 78 -0.83 -9.14 -10.69
C MET A 78 -1.97 -9.71 -11.55
N ARG A 79 -2.81 -8.88 -12.18
CA ARG A 79 -4.11 -9.29 -12.78
C ARG A 79 -4.07 -10.39 -13.84
N PHE A 80 -2.92 -10.60 -14.49
CA PHE A 80 -2.73 -11.58 -15.57
C PHE A 80 -1.65 -12.61 -15.25
N ARG A 81 -1.33 -12.82 -13.97
CA ARG A 81 -0.42 -13.90 -13.58
C ARG A 81 -1.12 -15.24 -13.78
N ARG A 82 -0.42 -16.19 -14.38
CA ARG A 82 -0.92 -17.57 -14.57
C ARG A 82 -0.85 -18.33 -13.25
N THR A 83 -1.93 -19.04 -12.95
CA THR A 83 -2.00 -19.98 -11.84
C THR A 83 -1.63 -21.38 -12.31
N ALA A 84 -1.50 -22.32 -11.37
CA ALA A 84 -1.29 -23.73 -11.71
C ALA A 84 -2.51 -24.34 -12.43
N GLU A 85 -3.71 -23.79 -12.20
CA GLU A 85 -4.95 -24.22 -12.86
C GLU A 85 -4.99 -23.77 -14.33
N ASP A 86 -4.47 -22.57 -14.62
CA ASP A 86 -4.44 -22.02 -15.98
C ASP A 86 -3.38 -22.69 -16.87
N ASP A 87 -2.25 -23.06 -16.29
CA ASP A 87 -1.07 -23.57 -17.00
C ASP A 87 -0.27 -24.50 -16.07
N PRO A 88 -0.61 -25.80 -16.03
CA PRO A 88 0.03 -26.77 -15.13
C PRO A 88 1.55 -26.90 -15.32
N ASP A 89 2.05 -26.61 -16.52
CA ASP A 89 3.46 -26.71 -16.87
C ASP A 89 4.25 -25.42 -16.56
N THR A 90 3.58 -24.39 -16.03
CA THR A 90 4.25 -23.13 -15.73
C THR A 90 5.29 -23.32 -14.61
N PRO A 91 6.56 -22.92 -14.79
CA PRO A 91 7.60 -23.22 -13.80
C PRO A 91 7.40 -22.54 -12.44
N TYR A 92 6.56 -21.50 -12.37
CA TYR A 92 6.38 -20.67 -11.19
C TYR A 92 4.95 -20.08 -11.15
N PRO A 93 3.93 -20.91 -10.86
CA PRO A 93 2.54 -20.48 -10.83
C PRO A 93 2.31 -19.46 -9.72
N ALA A 94 1.48 -18.46 -9.97
CA ALA A 94 1.01 -17.57 -8.92
C ALA A 94 -0.12 -18.24 -8.12
N PRO A 95 -0.21 -17.99 -6.79
CA PRO A 95 -1.38 -18.40 -6.02
C PRO A 95 -2.67 -17.78 -6.60
N ALA A 96 -3.76 -18.56 -6.69
CA ALA A 96 -4.99 -18.18 -7.40
C ALA A 96 -5.62 -16.84 -6.97
N ARG A 97 -5.48 -16.51 -5.69
CA ARG A 97 -5.94 -15.23 -5.11
C ARG A 97 -5.17 -14.00 -5.57
N VAL A 98 -3.91 -14.15 -6.02
CA VAL A 98 -3.07 -13.02 -6.43
C VAL A 98 -3.59 -12.37 -7.73
N PRO A 99 -3.88 -13.11 -8.81
CA PRO A 99 -4.56 -12.55 -9.98
C PRO A 99 -5.92 -11.92 -9.67
N LEU A 100 -6.71 -12.53 -8.78
CA LEU A 100 -8.01 -12.01 -8.36
C LEU A 100 -7.88 -10.64 -7.69
N LEU A 101 -7.00 -10.51 -6.69
CA LEU A 101 -6.69 -9.21 -6.08
C LEU A 101 -6.19 -8.22 -7.14
N GLY A 102 -5.36 -8.66 -8.08
CA GLY A 102 -4.89 -7.83 -9.19
C GLY A 102 -6.01 -7.23 -10.04
N ARG A 103 -7.07 -8.00 -10.32
CA ARG A 103 -8.25 -7.51 -11.04
C ARG A 103 -9.05 -6.51 -10.21
N TRP A 104 -9.24 -6.76 -8.92
CA TRP A 104 -9.88 -5.81 -8.01
C TRP A 104 -9.09 -4.50 -7.93
N LEU A 105 -7.80 -4.52 -7.60
CA LEU A 105 -6.99 -3.30 -7.53
C LEU A 105 -6.91 -2.55 -8.88
N THR A 106 -7.03 -3.27 -10.01
CA THR A 106 -7.20 -2.63 -11.32
C THR A 106 -8.51 -1.85 -11.40
N HIS A 107 -9.63 -2.46 -10.99
CA HIS A 107 -10.93 -1.82 -10.94
C HIS A 107 -10.91 -0.57 -10.04
N TYR A 108 -10.48 -0.69 -8.79
CA TYR A 108 -10.33 0.44 -7.87
C TYR A 108 -9.46 1.55 -8.46
N GLY A 109 -8.33 1.17 -9.05
CA GLY A 109 -7.42 2.10 -9.70
C GLY A 109 -8.03 2.86 -10.89
N GLU A 110 -8.85 2.20 -11.71
CA GLU A 110 -9.58 2.85 -12.81
C GLU A 110 -10.66 3.79 -12.28
N ARG A 111 -11.40 3.35 -11.25
CA ARG A 111 -12.47 4.12 -10.61
C ARG A 111 -11.98 5.38 -9.90
N ALA A 112 -10.77 5.36 -9.33
CA ALA A 112 -10.13 6.55 -8.76
C ALA A 112 -9.98 7.73 -9.74
N ARG A 113 -10.03 7.49 -11.06
CA ARG A 113 -9.98 8.57 -12.07
C ARG A 113 -11.36 9.09 -12.48
N VAL A 114 -12.44 8.44 -12.06
CA VAL A 114 -13.80 8.81 -12.41
C VAL A 114 -14.29 9.87 -11.41
N PRO A 115 -14.66 11.08 -11.85
CA PRO A 115 -15.21 12.09 -10.97
C PRO A 115 -16.41 11.56 -10.19
N GLY A 116 -16.47 11.85 -8.89
CA GLY A 116 -17.52 11.38 -7.99
C GLY A 116 -17.35 9.94 -7.49
N SER A 117 -16.38 9.18 -8.00
CA SER A 117 -16.08 7.86 -7.41
C SER A 117 -15.42 8.01 -6.05
N SER A 118 -15.84 7.15 -5.12
CA SER A 118 -15.31 7.09 -3.74
C SER A 118 -14.78 5.70 -3.38
N LEU A 119 -14.46 4.86 -4.37
CA LEU A 119 -13.96 3.50 -4.12
C LEU A 119 -12.51 3.47 -3.66
N LEU A 120 -11.65 4.31 -4.23
CA LEU A 120 -10.23 4.42 -3.86
C LEU A 120 -9.90 5.90 -3.63
N LEU A 121 -9.59 6.22 -2.38
CA LEU A 121 -9.49 7.59 -1.90
C LEU A 121 -8.10 7.85 -1.30
N ALA A 122 -7.53 9.02 -1.60
CA ALA A 122 -6.36 9.52 -0.89
C ALA A 122 -6.83 10.38 0.29
N THR A 123 -6.27 10.13 1.48
CA THR A 123 -6.59 10.90 2.69
C THR A 123 -6.27 12.38 2.50
N THR A 124 -5.13 12.70 1.86
CA THR A 124 -4.80 14.10 1.51
C THR A 124 -5.86 14.76 0.62
N ASP A 125 -6.43 14.03 -0.34
CA ASP A 125 -7.48 14.56 -1.21
C ASP A 125 -8.82 14.72 -0.49
N LEU A 126 -9.12 13.88 0.49
CA LEU A 126 -10.30 14.04 1.34
C LEU A 126 -10.16 15.29 2.20
N LEU A 127 -9.04 15.43 2.92
CA LEU A 127 -8.76 16.59 3.76
C LEU A 127 -8.84 17.91 2.96
N ASN A 128 -8.20 17.97 1.78
CA ASN A 128 -8.22 19.19 0.97
C ASN A 128 -9.59 19.56 0.38
N ARG A 129 -10.61 18.70 0.49
CA ARG A 129 -12.00 19.08 0.15
C ARG A 129 -12.69 19.84 1.29
N HIS A 130 -12.21 19.67 2.52
CA HIS A 130 -12.84 20.20 3.74
C HIS A 130 -12.04 21.36 4.36
N TRP A 131 -10.72 21.38 4.20
CA TRP A 131 -9.85 22.41 4.74
C TRP A 131 -9.09 23.16 3.65
N ALA A 132 -8.94 24.47 3.85
CA ALA A 132 -8.06 25.30 3.05
C ALA A 132 -6.72 25.48 3.78
N THR A 133 -5.62 25.23 3.08
CA THR A 133 -4.26 25.43 3.58
C THR A 133 -3.58 26.61 2.89
N GLY A 134 -2.51 27.13 3.50
CA GLY A 134 -1.59 28.06 2.85
C GLY A 134 -0.43 27.35 2.15
N GLN A 135 -0.46 26.02 2.11
CA GLN A 135 0.58 25.19 1.51
C GLN A 135 0.39 25.11 -0.01
N SER A 136 1.44 24.72 -0.71
CA SER A 136 1.33 24.30 -2.10
C SER A 136 0.65 22.93 -2.21
N SER A 137 0.11 22.64 -3.39
CA SER A 137 -0.48 21.31 -3.68
C SER A 137 0.52 20.16 -3.61
N LEU A 138 1.83 20.44 -3.63
CA LEU A 138 2.87 19.44 -3.43
C LEU A 138 3.09 19.16 -1.94
N GLU A 139 3.17 20.19 -1.12
CA GLU A 139 3.31 20.09 0.34
C GLU A 139 2.09 19.40 0.96
N ASP A 140 0.88 19.69 0.46
CA ASP A 140 -0.35 19.02 0.91
C ASP A 140 -0.34 17.48 0.68
N GLN A 141 0.56 16.97 -0.18
CA GLN A 141 0.69 15.51 -0.38
C GLN A 141 1.51 14.83 0.73
N HIS A 142 2.16 15.60 1.60
CA HIS A 142 2.78 15.12 2.81
C HIS A 142 1.74 15.04 3.94
N LEU A 143 1.09 13.87 4.09
CA LEU A 143 -0.05 13.69 5.00
C LEU A 143 0.19 14.22 6.41
N GLY A 144 1.37 13.98 6.99
CA GLY A 144 1.68 14.47 8.33
C GLY A 144 1.81 15.99 8.43
N ALA A 145 2.25 16.65 7.36
CA ALA A 145 2.34 18.12 7.31
C ALA A 145 0.95 18.73 7.14
N LEU A 146 0.14 18.14 6.25
CA LEU A 146 -1.26 18.53 6.07
C LEU A 146 -2.08 18.41 7.38
N LEU A 147 -1.94 17.28 8.10
CA LEU A 147 -2.61 17.11 9.40
C LEU A 147 -2.11 18.11 10.45
N ALA A 148 -0.80 18.37 10.48
CA ALA A 148 -0.22 19.35 11.39
C ALA A 148 -0.67 20.78 11.08
N TRP A 149 -0.94 21.11 9.81
CA TRP A 149 -1.54 22.38 9.41
C TRP A 149 -2.99 22.50 9.90
N ILE A 150 -3.78 21.46 9.68
CA ILE A 150 -5.22 21.43 9.98
C ILE A 150 -5.49 21.44 11.50
N ASP A 151 -4.74 20.62 12.23
CA ASP A 151 -4.92 20.42 13.67
C ASP A 151 -3.54 20.48 14.39
N PRO A 152 -2.96 21.69 14.50
CA PRO A 152 -1.66 21.89 15.12
C PRO A 152 -1.70 21.71 16.64
N PRO A 153 -0.58 21.34 17.28
CA PRO A 153 -0.47 21.33 18.74
C PRO A 153 -0.76 22.73 19.35
N PRO A 154 -1.27 22.78 20.60
CA PRO A 154 -1.53 24.05 21.27
C PRO A 154 -0.28 24.95 21.35
N GLY A 155 -0.42 26.20 20.92
CA GLY A 155 0.65 27.20 20.99
C GLY A 155 1.59 27.24 19.77
N GLU A 156 1.35 26.43 18.74
CA GLU A 156 2.07 26.46 17.46
C GLU A 156 1.09 26.82 16.32
N SER A 157 1.53 27.59 15.33
CA SER A 157 0.71 27.81 14.13
C SER A 157 0.73 26.59 13.21
N GLY A 158 -0.30 26.44 12.36
CA GLY A 158 -0.34 25.36 11.37
C GLY A 158 0.89 25.35 10.43
N ALA A 159 1.40 26.53 10.07
CA ALA A 159 2.58 26.66 9.22
C ALA A 159 3.87 26.17 9.92
N GLU A 160 4.06 26.53 11.18
CA GLU A 160 5.21 26.06 11.97
C GLU A 160 5.14 24.54 12.21
N ALA A 161 3.95 24.04 12.55
CA ALA A 161 3.73 22.61 12.80
C ALA A 161 3.94 21.76 11.53
N ALA A 162 3.44 22.23 10.38
CA ALA A 162 3.66 21.58 9.09
C ALA A 162 5.15 21.57 8.69
N PHE A 163 5.83 22.72 8.80
CA PHE A 163 7.26 22.82 8.52
C PHE A 163 8.10 21.89 9.41
N ARG A 164 7.73 21.79 10.69
CA ARG A 164 8.36 20.86 11.63
C ARG A 164 8.09 19.41 11.24
N ALA A 165 6.88 19.06 10.81
CA ALA A 165 6.57 17.71 10.35
C ALA A 165 7.42 17.31 9.13
N GLU A 166 7.64 18.23 8.18
CA GLU A 166 8.42 17.93 6.97
C GLU A 166 9.92 17.73 7.25
N LEU A 167 10.50 18.52 8.16
CA LEU A 167 11.96 18.64 8.26
C LEU A 167 12.56 18.11 9.56
N ALA A 168 11.79 17.98 10.63
CA ALA A 168 12.36 17.62 11.92
C ALA A 168 12.96 16.22 11.86
N ARG A 169 14.19 16.10 12.37
CA ARG A 169 14.93 14.85 12.47
C ARG A 169 15.35 14.59 13.91
N ASP A 170 15.47 13.31 14.25
CA ASP A 170 16.04 12.88 15.52
C ASP A 170 17.57 13.06 15.56
N GLY A 171 18.19 12.73 16.70
CA GLY A 171 19.64 12.79 16.86
C GLY A 171 20.43 11.82 15.97
N ALA A 172 19.77 10.82 15.37
CA ALA A 172 20.34 9.89 14.40
C ALA A 172 20.13 10.35 12.94
N GLY A 173 19.47 11.50 12.74
CA GLY A 173 19.18 12.07 11.43
C GLY A 173 18.00 11.41 10.71
N GLN A 174 17.10 10.74 11.41
CA GLN A 174 15.87 10.15 10.85
C GLN A 174 14.72 11.13 10.96
N LEU A 175 13.83 11.18 9.95
CA LEU A 175 12.64 12.04 10.00
C LEU A 175 11.71 11.65 11.15
N LEU A 176 11.22 12.63 11.89
CA LEU A 176 10.22 12.43 12.94
C LEU A 176 8.83 12.13 12.35
N CYS A 177 8.54 12.64 11.16
CA CYS A 177 7.36 12.27 10.38
C CYS A 177 7.81 11.69 9.03
N PRO A 178 7.90 10.37 8.91
CA PRO A 178 8.25 9.72 7.65
C PRO A 178 7.23 10.00 6.54
N PRO A 179 7.66 10.03 5.26
CA PRO A 179 6.75 10.21 4.13
C PRO A 179 5.69 9.10 4.02
N ALA A 180 4.45 9.49 3.73
CA ALA A 180 3.29 8.59 3.72
C ALA A 180 3.09 7.79 2.41
N GLY A 181 4.17 7.45 1.70
CA GLY A 181 4.09 6.92 0.33
C GLY A 181 5.05 5.77 0.03
N PRO A 182 5.05 5.26 -1.21
CA PRO A 182 6.00 4.23 -1.64
C PRO A 182 7.45 4.72 -1.69
N ALA A 183 7.67 6.04 -1.62
CA ALA A 183 8.98 6.63 -1.47
C ALA A 183 9.28 6.83 0.03
N THR A 184 10.44 6.33 0.44
CA THR A 184 10.98 6.40 1.80
C THR A 184 12.06 7.49 1.90
N ASP A 185 12.43 7.86 3.13
CA ASP A 185 13.52 8.81 3.37
C ASP A 185 14.88 8.20 3.01
N PRO A 186 15.72 8.85 2.19
CA PRO A 186 17.02 8.30 1.81
C PRO A 186 17.96 8.06 3.01
N ALA A 187 17.84 8.80 4.11
CA ALA A 187 18.67 8.53 5.29
C ALA A 187 18.25 7.22 5.98
N PHE A 188 16.95 6.94 6.07
CA PHE A 188 16.42 5.65 6.53
C PHE A 188 16.89 4.51 5.62
N ASP A 189 16.71 4.64 4.31
CA ASP A 189 17.04 3.59 3.35
C ASP A 189 18.53 3.22 3.39
N ASN A 190 19.41 4.23 3.34
CA ASN A 190 20.84 3.99 3.21
C ASN A 190 21.52 3.64 4.53
N ARG A 191 21.06 4.20 5.66
CA ARG A 191 21.76 4.05 6.95
C ARG A 191 21.18 2.95 7.82
N LEU A 192 19.90 2.60 7.64
CA LEU A 192 19.21 1.62 8.49
C LEU A 192 18.76 0.41 7.68
N LEU A 193 17.94 0.61 6.65
CA LEU A 193 17.30 -0.49 5.94
C LEU A 193 18.30 -1.32 5.11
N ALA A 194 19.17 -0.66 4.32
CA ALA A 194 20.14 -1.36 3.48
C ALA A 194 21.11 -2.23 4.31
N PRO A 195 21.74 -1.73 5.40
CA PRO A 195 22.56 -2.57 6.27
C PRO A 195 21.81 -3.76 6.89
N ALA A 196 20.53 -3.56 7.26
CA ALA A 196 19.70 -4.65 7.80
C ALA A 196 19.41 -5.73 6.74
N ILE A 197 19.13 -5.35 5.49
CA ILE A 197 18.97 -6.27 4.36
C ILE A 197 20.27 -7.04 4.11
N GLU A 198 21.43 -6.37 4.11
CA GLU A 198 22.73 -7.04 3.94
C GLU A 198 23.01 -8.04 5.07
N ALA A 199 22.65 -7.70 6.31
CA ALA A 199 22.78 -8.62 7.45
C ALA A 199 21.88 -9.85 7.28
N TYR A 200 20.64 -9.66 6.82
CA TYR A 200 19.73 -10.76 6.48
C TYR A 200 20.28 -11.64 5.36
N ASP A 201 20.81 -11.05 4.29
CA ASP A 201 21.38 -11.81 3.17
C ASP A 201 22.61 -12.62 3.60
N ARG A 202 23.50 -12.05 4.43
CA ARG A 202 24.63 -12.79 5.01
C ARG A 202 24.17 -13.95 5.88
N ALA A 203 23.18 -13.73 6.75
CA ALA A 203 22.63 -14.77 7.61
C ALA A 203 21.99 -15.91 6.79
N ARG A 204 21.31 -15.58 5.68
CA ARG A 204 20.70 -16.56 4.78
C ARG A 204 21.75 -17.42 4.08
N VAL A 205 22.83 -16.81 3.59
CA VAL A 205 23.96 -17.56 2.98
C VAL A 205 24.64 -18.46 4.02
N ALA A 206 24.86 -17.96 5.24
CA ALA A 206 25.46 -18.74 6.31
C ALA A 206 24.60 -19.94 6.73
N LEU A 207 23.27 -19.79 6.78
CA LEU A 207 22.35 -20.89 7.04
C LEU A 207 22.41 -21.95 5.93
N ALA A 208 22.43 -21.53 4.67
CA ALA A 208 22.50 -22.46 3.54
C ALA A 208 23.82 -23.25 3.49
N ALA A 209 24.90 -22.71 4.09
CA ALA A 209 26.21 -23.34 4.16
C ALA A 209 26.42 -24.22 5.41
N ALA A 210 25.43 -24.35 6.30
CA ALA A 210 25.57 -25.16 7.50
C ALA A 210 25.62 -26.66 7.17
N GLU A 211 26.65 -27.36 7.65
CA GLU A 211 26.87 -28.79 7.37
C GLU A 211 26.29 -29.71 8.45
N ASP A 212 25.99 -29.18 9.63
CA ASP A 212 25.45 -29.92 10.77
C ASP A 212 24.23 -29.22 11.40
N GLY A 213 23.40 -30.00 12.10
CA GLY A 213 22.14 -29.54 12.67
C GLY A 213 22.29 -28.51 13.78
N LEU A 214 23.36 -28.55 14.58
CA LEU A 214 23.58 -27.58 15.66
C LEU A 214 23.97 -26.22 15.08
N THR A 215 24.84 -26.22 14.08
CA THR A 215 25.19 -25.00 13.33
C THR A 215 23.97 -24.44 12.60
N ALA A 216 23.18 -25.29 11.94
CA ALA A 216 21.97 -24.86 11.23
C ALA A 216 20.96 -24.17 12.16
N ASP A 217 20.74 -24.71 13.37
CA ASP A 217 19.83 -24.11 14.36
C ASP A 217 20.32 -22.72 14.82
N ALA A 218 21.62 -22.60 15.12
CA ALA A 218 22.22 -21.30 15.47
C ALA A 218 22.07 -20.27 14.33
N ARG A 219 22.33 -20.67 13.07
CA ARG A 219 22.19 -19.79 11.89
C ARG A 219 20.72 -19.43 11.61
N LEU A 220 19.78 -20.32 11.88
CA LEU A 220 18.36 -20.04 11.78
C LEU A 220 17.94 -18.96 12.79
N GLY A 221 18.51 -19.01 14.00
CA GLY A 221 18.32 -17.97 15.02
C GLY A 221 18.85 -16.59 14.58
N GLU A 222 20.02 -16.54 13.94
CA GLU A 222 20.60 -15.31 13.37
C GLU A 222 19.73 -14.75 12.23
N LEU A 223 19.29 -15.60 11.29
CA LEU A 223 18.40 -15.22 10.19
C LEU A 223 17.09 -14.64 10.71
N SER A 224 16.47 -15.31 11.69
CA SER A 224 15.23 -14.86 12.32
C SER A 224 15.39 -13.52 13.02
N ARG A 225 16.55 -13.26 13.64
CA ARG A 225 16.85 -11.95 14.26
C ARG A 225 16.99 -10.86 13.21
N ALA A 226 17.73 -11.12 12.12
CA ALA A 226 17.88 -10.17 11.02
C ALA A 226 16.54 -9.84 10.35
N GLU A 227 15.65 -10.83 10.20
CA GLU A 227 14.31 -10.61 9.68
C GLU A 227 13.46 -9.73 10.62
N ARG A 228 13.49 -10.00 11.93
CA ARG A 228 12.79 -9.17 12.92
C ARG A 228 13.27 -7.73 12.92
N GLU A 229 14.57 -7.51 12.74
CA GLU A 229 15.14 -6.17 12.64
C GLU A 229 14.55 -5.40 11.45
N ILE A 230 14.52 -6.00 10.26
CA ILE A 230 13.91 -5.38 9.08
C ILE A 230 12.44 -5.07 9.31
N ARG A 231 11.68 -6.01 9.91
CA ARG A 231 10.26 -5.79 10.24
C ARG A 231 10.08 -4.63 11.22
N SER A 232 10.94 -4.54 12.24
CA SER A 232 10.92 -3.46 13.24
C SER A 232 11.19 -2.10 12.59
N LEU A 233 12.21 -2.01 11.75
CA LEU A 233 12.54 -0.77 11.03
C LEU A 233 11.39 -0.30 10.12
N LEU A 234 10.81 -1.21 9.34
CA LEU A 234 9.69 -0.89 8.47
C LEU A 234 8.43 -0.50 9.26
N ALA A 235 8.13 -1.20 10.35
CA ALA A 235 7.00 -0.88 11.22
C ALA A 235 7.15 0.51 11.84
N ALA A 236 8.35 0.89 12.26
CA ALA A 236 8.63 2.21 12.84
C ALA A 236 8.33 3.37 11.87
N VAL A 237 8.53 3.18 10.56
CA VAL A 237 8.25 4.23 9.56
C VAL A 237 6.85 4.15 8.95
N MET A 238 6.25 2.96 8.88
CA MET A 238 4.92 2.77 8.28
C MET A 238 3.77 3.00 9.27
N ARG A 239 3.95 2.61 10.54
CA ARG A 239 2.88 2.71 11.55
C ARG A 239 2.41 4.15 11.79
N PRO A 240 3.29 5.17 11.87
CA PRO A 240 2.84 6.56 12.01
C PRO A 240 1.94 7.01 10.85
N THR A 241 2.22 6.56 9.62
CA THR A 241 1.38 6.86 8.46
C THR A 241 0.02 6.18 8.55
N TRP A 242 -0.02 4.92 8.99
CA TRP A 242 -1.27 4.22 9.25
C TRP A 242 -2.14 4.97 10.26
N ASP A 243 -1.56 5.35 11.41
CA ASP A 243 -2.27 6.08 12.45
C ASP A 243 -2.70 7.48 11.96
N ALA A 244 -1.90 8.14 11.12
CA ALA A 244 -2.23 9.42 10.50
C ALA A 244 -3.41 9.33 9.52
N VAL A 245 -3.55 8.23 8.77
CA VAL A 245 -4.73 8.00 7.91
C VAL A 245 -6.00 7.98 8.75
N TRP A 246 -6.01 7.22 9.84
CA TRP A 246 -7.17 7.16 10.73
C TRP A 246 -7.48 8.52 11.38
N ARG A 247 -6.46 9.23 11.88
CA ARG A 247 -6.64 10.59 12.38
C ARG A 247 -7.27 11.51 11.32
N GLY A 248 -6.84 11.40 10.06
CA GLY A 248 -7.40 12.19 8.97
C GLY A 248 -8.84 11.84 8.60
N LEU A 249 -9.28 10.60 8.87
CA LEU A 249 -10.66 10.18 8.67
C LEU A 249 -11.58 10.59 9.83
N ASP A 250 -11.03 10.79 11.03
CA ASP A 250 -11.79 11.22 12.22
C ASP A 250 -12.05 12.74 12.28
N LEU A 251 -11.30 13.54 11.51
CA LEU A 251 -11.47 14.99 11.39
C LEU A 251 -12.69 15.35 10.53
#